data_AF-A0A5E6PAN4-F1
#
_entry.id   AF-A0A5E6PAN4-F1
#
_cell.length_a   1.000
_cell.length_b   1.000
_cell.length_c   1.000
_cell.angle_alpha   90.00
_cell.angle_beta   90.00
_cell.angle_gamma   90.00
#
_symmetry.space_group_name_H-M   'P 1'
#
loop_
_entity.id
_entity.type
_entity.pdbx_description
1 polymer ?
#
loop_
_entity_poly.entity_id
_entity_poly.type
_entity_poly.pdbx_seq_one_letter_code
_entity_poly.pdbx_strand_id
1 'polypeptide(L)'
;MERYIEFDRFIDLETSLEQLLAQVQGAPMTATCWKWALIAAHSALQGSVCIALRGSAGFDTWKPKHLKKWLEAYEDKVDLPDPHLDYFMELFDRLFGSESGIDRDLINWLNESRNNFIHFNSDHYSIERKSIVNAIDESVSATIAAPTRSKGVFFYEERQSERFYALCQSIRTSLKMLADD
;
A
#
# COMPACT_ATOMS: atom_id res chain seq x y z
N MET A 1 -15.08 -10.93 25.66
CA MET A 1 -15.28 -9.89 24.64
C MET A 1 -14.09 -8.97 24.73
N GLU A 2 -13.26 -8.91 23.70
CA GLU A 2 -12.15 -7.96 23.68
C GLU A 2 -12.73 -6.53 23.72
N ARG A 3 -12.18 -5.71 24.62
CA ARG A 3 -12.69 -4.36 24.88
C ARG A 3 -12.25 -3.36 23.81
N TYR A 4 -11.23 -3.72 23.03
CA TYR A 4 -10.64 -2.92 21.96
C TYR A 4 -10.24 -3.84 20.81
N ILE A 5 -10.38 -3.34 19.58
CA ILE A 5 -9.84 -3.98 18.38
C ILE A 5 -8.52 -3.28 18.09
N GLU A 6 -7.44 -4.03 17.97
CA GLU A 6 -6.12 -3.52 17.65
C GLU A 6 -5.89 -3.54 16.15
N PHE A 7 -5.36 -2.43 15.62
CA PHE A 7 -4.93 -2.31 14.24
C PHE A 7 -3.48 -1.87 14.23
N ASP A 8 -2.67 -2.55 13.44
CA ASP A 8 -1.31 -2.16 13.16
C ASP A 8 -1.05 -2.17 11.65
N ARG A 9 0.10 -1.62 11.25
CA ARG A 9 0.45 -1.50 9.82
C ARG A 9 0.53 -2.86 9.11
N PHE A 10 0.90 -3.93 9.82
CA PHE A 10 1.01 -5.27 9.25
C PHE A 10 -0.38 -5.90 9.09
N ILE A 11 -1.26 -5.77 10.09
CA ILE A 11 -2.68 -6.14 9.98
C ILE A 11 -3.31 -5.41 8.80
N ASP A 12 -3.07 -4.10 8.65
CA ASP A 12 -3.60 -3.30 7.54
C ASP A 12 -3.08 -3.79 6.18
N LEU A 13 -1.78 -4.15 6.08
CA LEU A 13 -1.19 -4.74 4.88
C LEU A 13 -1.85 -6.07 4.51
N GLU A 14 -1.95 -6.99 5.49
CA GLU A 14 -2.50 -8.32 5.28
C GLU A 14 -3.98 -8.24 4.89
N THR A 15 -4.79 -7.48 5.62
CA THR A 15 -6.19 -7.25 5.31
C THR A 15 -6.36 -6.58 3.95
N SER A 16 -5.49 -5.65 3.55
CA SER A 16 -5.55 -5.04 2.21
C SER A 16 -5.30 -6.06 1.10
N LEU A 17 -4.35 -6.98 1.29
CA LEU A 17 -4.12 -8.08 0.34
C LEU A 17 -5.30 -9.06 0.28
N GLU A 18 -5.92 -9.37 1.42
CA GLU A 18 -7.13 -10.20 1.46
C GLU A 18 -8.30 -9.55 0.73
N GLN A 19 -8.52 -8.25 0.95
CA GLN A 19 -9.55 -7.50 0.25
C GLN A 19 -9.27 -7.46 -1.24
N LEU A 20 -8.01 -7.23 -1.65
CA LEU A 20 -7.63 -7.29 -3.06
C LEU A 20 -7.96 -8.66 -3.66
N LEU A 21 -7.53 -9.74 -3.02
CA LEU A 21 -7.81 -11.10 -3.47
C LEU A 21 -9.32 -11.36 -3.62
N ALA A 22 -10.11 -10.98 -2.63
CA ALA A 22 -11.55 -11.13 -2.65
C ALA A 22 -12.21 -10.39 -3.83
N GLN A 23 -11.72 -9.20 -4.18
CA GLN A 23 -12.25 -8.45 -5.32
C GLN A 23 -11.86 -9.07 -6.67
N VAL A 24 -10.61 -9.52 -6.83
CA VAL A 24 -10.13 -10.08 -8.11
C VAL A 24 -10.57 -11.52 -8.36
N GLN A 25 -11.08 -12.21 -7.34
CA GLN A 25 -11.69 -13.54 -7.47
C GLN A 25 -13.18 -13.53 -7.80
N GLY A 26 -13.86 -12.39 -7.60
CA GLY A 26 -15.30 -12.27 -7.84
C GLY A 26 -15.62 -12.23 -9.34
N ALA A 27 -15.84 -13.39 -9.96
CA ALA A 27 -16.27 -13.48 -11.36
C ALA A 27 -17.81 -13.56 -11.48
N PRO A 28 -18.47 -12.78 -12.37
CA PRO A 28 -17.90 -11.70 -13.17
C PRO A 28 -17.60 -10.45 -12.32
N MET A 29 -16.47 -9.79 -12.58
CA MET A 29 -16.11 -8.57 -11.85
C MET A 29 -17.02 -7.41 -12.22
N THR A 30 -17.79 -6.94 -11.24
CA THR A 30 -18.59 -5.71 -11.37
C THR A 30 -17.69 -4.47 -11.33
N ALA A 31 -18.19 -3.31 -11.78
CA ALA A 31 -17.47 -2.03 -11.66
C ALA A 31 -17.05 -1.72 -10.21
N THR A 32 -17.88 -2.10 -9.23
CA THR A 32 -17.57 -1.99 -7.80
C THR A 32 -16.36 -2.83 -7.42
N CYS A 33 -16.25 -4.06 -7.92
CA CYS A 33 -15.10 -4.93 -7.68
C CYS A 33 -13.80 -4.30 -8.22
N TRP A 34 -13.82 -3.73 -9.43
CA TRP A 34 -12.64 -3.04 -10.00
C TRP A 34 -12.20 -1.83 -9.19
N LYS A 35 -13.15 -0.99 -8.76
CA LYS A 35 -12.88 0.16 -7.90
C LYS A 35 -12.19 -0.26 -6.61
N TRP A 36 -12.76 -1.24 -5.91
CA TRP A 36 -12.23 -1.69 -4.63
C TRP A 36 -10.94 -2.50 -4.77
N ALA A 37 -10.72 -3.19 -5.89
CA ALA A 37 -9.45 -3.83 -6.19
C ALA A 37 -8.32 -2.79 -6.29
N LEU A 38 -8.53 -1.67 -6.99
CA LEU A 38 -7.53 -0.58 -7.07
C LEU A 38 -7.23 0.03 -5.70
N ILE A 39 -8.28 0.30 -4.91
CA ILE A 39 -8.12 0.85 -3.55
C ILE A 39 -7.33 -0.13 -2.68
N ALA A 40 -7.70 -1.41 -2.69
CA ALA A 40 -7.04 -2.45 -1.89
C ALA A 40 -5.58 -2.66 -2.31
N ALA A 41 -5.29 -2.66 -3.61
CA ALA A 41 -3.94 -2.76 -4.16
C ALA A 41 -3.05 -1.60 -3.71
N HIS A 42 -3.56 -0.37 -3.81
CA HIS A 42 -2.85 0.80 -3.31
C HIS A 42 -2.63 0.73 -1.80
N SER A 43 -3.65 0.36 -1.03
CA SER A 43 -3.54 0.25 0.44
C SER A 43 -2.51 -0.79 0.86
N ALA A 44 -2.47 -1.95 0.19
CA ALA A 44 -1.46 -2.97 0.40
C ALA A 44 -0.06 -2.43 0.12
N LEU A 45 0.17 -1.79 -1.03
CA LEU A 45 1.47 -1.22 -1.38
C LEU A 45 1.90 -0.11 -0.42
N GLN A 46 0.98 0.79 -0.03
CA GLN A 46 1.28 1.83 0.96
C GLN A 46 1.64 1.21 2.32
N GLY A 47 0.92 0.18 2.76
CA GLY A 47 1.23 -0.59 3.97
C GLY A 47 2.63 -1.18 3.91
N SER A 48 2.99 -1.87 2.82
CA SER A 48 4.31 -2.48 2.66
C SER A 48 5.43 -1.44 2.62
N VAL A 49 5.24 -0.31 1.92
CA VAL A 49 6.21 0.79 1.89
C VAL A 49 6.41 1.37 3.29
N CYS A 50 5.32 1.63 4.03
CA CYS A 50 5.38 2.15 5.38
C CYS A 50 6.07 1.20 6.36
N ILE A 51 5.89 -0.11 6.23
CA ILE A 51 6.56 -1.12 7.06
C ILE A 51 8.05 -1.18 6.72
N ALA A 52 8.40 -1.20 5.43
CA ALA A 52 9.80 -1.25 5.00
C ALA A 52 10.60 -0.01 5.43
N LEU A 53 9.95 1.16 5.45
CA LEU A 53 10.59 2.43 5.81
C LEU A 53 10.58 2.73 7.32
N ARG A 54 9.65 2.20 8.13
CA ARG A 54 9.43 2.69 9.52
C ARG A 54 10.67 2.66 10.42
N GLY A 55 11.67 1.81 10.12
CA GLY A 55 12.81 1.62 11.01
C GLY A 55 12.34 1.25 12.42
N SER A 56 12.87 1.93 13.44
CA SER A 56 12.46 1.76 14.84
C SER A 56 11.35 2.72 15.27
N ALA A 57 11.50 4.02 14.99
CA ALA A 57 10.63 5.09 15.51
C ALA A 57 9.54 5.57 14.54
N GLY A 58 9.52 5.07 13.28
CA GLY A 58 8.53 5.47 12.28
C GLY A 58 8.79 6.81 11.60
N PHE A 59 9.79 7.57 12.03
CA PHE A 59 10.10 8.92 11.54
C PHE A 59 10.40 8.99 10.05
N ASP A 60 11.00 7.94 9.49
CA ASP A 60 11.31 7.82 8.07
C ASP A 60 10.06 7.71 7.18
N THR A 61 8.86 7.64 7.77
CA THR A 61 7.58 7.68 7.05
C THR A 61 6.87 9.03 7.14
N TRP A 62 7.37 9.98 7.93
CA TRP A 62 6.69 11.24 8.19
C TRP A 62 7.11 12.34 7.22
N LYS A 63 6.23 13.32 7.03
CA LYS A 63 6.58 14.57 6.34
C LYS A 63 7.74 15.24 7.08
N PRO A 64 8.83 15.68 6.39
CA PRO A 64 9.98 16.31 7.05
C PRO A 64 9.61 17.48 7.96
N LYS A 65 8.65 18.31 7.53
CA LYS A 65 8.16 19.45 8.32
C LYS A 65 7.45 19.03 9.62
N HIS A 66 6.76 17.89 9.62
CA HIS A 66 6.04 17.39 10.81
C HIS A 66 7.00 16.68 11.76
N LEU A 67 7.96 15.91 11.22
CA LEU A 67 9.03 15.34 12.02
C LEU A 67 9.84 16.42 12.76
N LYS A 68 10.23 17.49 12.05
CA LYS A 68 10.95 18.61 12.66
C LYS A 68 10.18 19.22 13.83
N LYS A 69 8.89 19.54 13.63
CA LYS A 69 8.03 20.09 14.69
C LYS A 69 7.87 19.14 15.88
N TRP A 70 7.77 17.84 15.60
CA TRP A 70 7.65 16.83 16.64
C TRP A 70 8.93 16.74 17.48
N LEU A 71 10.11 16.74 16.83
CA LEU A 71 11.40 16.72 17.52
C LEU A 71 11.61 17.98 18.37
N GLU A 72 11.27 19.16 17.84
CA GLU A 72 11.31 20.43 18.59
C GLU A 72 10.41 20.35 19.85
N ALA A 73 9.17 19.88 19.70
CA ALA A 73 8.26 19.72 20.83
C ALA A 73 8.76 18.72 21.87
N TYR A 74 9.40 17.64 21.42
CA TYR A 74 10.01 16.63 22.29
C TYR A 74 11.19 17.20 23.08
N GLU A 75 12.07 17.97 22.44
CA GLU A 75 13.20 18.64 23.09
C GLU A 75 12.73 19.68 24.12
N ASP A 76 11.71 20.46 23.77
CA ASP A 76 11.13 21.50 24.64
C ASP A 76 10.22 20.94 25.75
N LYS A 77 9.98 19.62 25.76
CA LYS A 77 9.10 18.91 26.71
C LYS A 77 7.68 19.50 26.77
N VAL A 78 7.16 19.88 25.61
CA VAL A 78 5.78 20.35 25.45
C VAL A 78 4.92 19.27 24.79
N ASP A 79 3.64 19.58 24.60
CA ASP A 79 2.70 18.65 23.96
C ASP A 79 3.17 18.27 22.56
N LEU A 80 3.25 16.96 22.32
CA LEU A 80 3.73 16.40 21.07
C LEU A 80 2.63 16.53 19.99
N PRO A 81 2.94 17.10 18.81
CA PRO A 81 1.97 17.20 17.73
C PRO A 81 1.66 15.81 17.15
N ASP A 82 0.51 15.70 16.50
CA ASP A 82 0.15 14.46 15.82
C ASP A 82 1.11 14.14 14.67
N PRO A 83 1.50 12.86 14.51
CA PRO A 83 2.34 12.43 13.40
C PRO A 83 1.60 12.56 12.07
N HIS A 84 2.33 12.89 11.01
CA HIS A 84 1.75 13.01 9.68
C HIS A 84 2.59 12.25 8.65
N LEU A 85 1.97 11.24 8.03
CA LEU A 85 2.58 10.45 6.96
C LEU A 85 2.96 11.34 5.77
N ASP A 86 4.10 11.05 5.14
CA ASP A 86 4.51 11.70 3.90
C ASP A 86 3.58 11.35 2.73
N TYR A 87 3.71 12.08 1.62
CA TYR A 87 2.97 11.74 0.42
C TYR A 87 3.41 10.38 -0.10
N PHE A 88 2.45 9.58 -0.59
CA PHE A 88 2.71 8.20 -1.00
C PHE A 88 3.86 8.09 -2.01
N MET A 89 3.89 8.94 -3.03
CA MET A 89 4.96 8.91 -4.03
C MET A 89 6.33 9.29 -3.46
N GLU A 90 6.41 10.18 -2.47
CA GLU A 90 7.66 10.50 -1.78
C GLU A 90 8.18 9.30 -0.98
N LEU A 91 7.28 8.55 -0.35
CA LEU A 91 7.63 7.31 0.35
C LEU A 91 8.05 6.21 -0.64
N PHE A 92 7.32 6.07 -1.74
CA PHE A 92 7.63 5.10 -2.78
C PHE A 92 9.02 5.36 -3.36
N ASP A 93 9.31 6.61 -3.75
CA ASP A 93 10.60 7.02 -4.30
C ASP A 93 11.75 6.81 -3.32
N ARG A 94 11.49 7.05 -2.02
CA ARG A 94 12.47 6.79 -0.94
C ARG A 94 12.84 5.31 -0.80
N LEU A 95 11.89 4.40 -1.02
CA LEU A 95 12.14 2.95 -0.90
C LEU A 95 12.70 2.33 -2.19
N PHE A 96 12.17 2.74 -3.34
CA PHE A 96 12.45 2.09 -4.62
C PHE A 96 13.57 2.77 -5.41
N GLY A 97 13.68 4.09 -5.33
CA GLY A 97 14.62 4.87 -6.15
C GLY A 97 14.36 4.71 -7.66
N SER A 98 15.34 5.11 -8.47
CA SER A 98 15.24 5.10 -9.95
C SER A 98 15.52 3.74 -10.60
N GLU A 99 16.21 2.83 -9.93
CA GLU A 99 16.65 1.52 -10.48
C GLU A 99 15.89 0.37 -9.83
N SER A 100 14.59 0.55 -9.63
CA SER A 100 13.79 -0.39 -8.87
C SER A 100 13.40 -1.66 -9.64
N GLY A 101 13.38 -1.56 -10.97
CA GLY A 101 12.70 -2.52 -11.85
C GLY A 101 11.17 -2.45 -11.76
N ILE A 102 10.64 -1.48 -11.00
CA ILE A 102 9.21 -1.21 -10.86
C ILE A 102 8.85 0.00 -11.74
N ASP A 103 7.79 -0.11 -12.51
CA ASP A 103 7.24 0.98 -13.31
C ASP A 103 6.58 2.03 -12.39
N ARG A 104 7.34 3.09 -12.11
CA ARG A 104 6.91 4.22 -11.27
C ARG A 104 5.67 4.92 -11.82
N ASP A 105 5.49 4.99 -13.15
CA ASP A 105 4.36 5.70 -13.75
C ASP A 105 3.05 4.94 -13.55
N LEU A 106 3.09 3.60 -13.61
CA LEU A 106 1.94 2.76 -13.22
C LEU A 106 1.59 2.92 -11.75
N ILE A 107 2.58 3.00 -10.85
CA ILE A 107 2.35 3.23 -9.42
C ILE A 107 1.77 4.62 -9.16
N ASN A 108 2.27 5.64 -9.85
CA ASN A 108 1.72 6.99 -9.76
C ASN A 108 0.28 7.02 -10.26
N TRP A 109 0.00 6.36 -11.38
CA TRP A 109 -1.35 6.23 -11.92
C TRP A 109 -2.31 5.49 -10.95
N LEU A 110 -1.83 4.46 -10.26
CA LEU A 110 -2.58 3.77 -9.20
C LEU A 110 -2.93 4.72 -8.05
N ASN A 111 -1.96 5.53 -7.59
CA ASN A 111 -2.17 6.53 -6.54
C ASN A 111 -3.21 7.58 -6.93
N GLU A 112 -3.08 8.15 -8.13
CA GLU A 112 -4.04 9.15 -8.63
C GLU A 112 -5.43 8.54 -8.83
N SER A 113 -5.52 7.33 -9.38
CA SER A 113 -6.79 6.63 -9.55
C SER A 113 -7.45 6.32 -8.19
N ARG A 114 -6.68 5.87 -7.20
CA ARG A 114 -7.17 5.69 -5.83
C ARG A 114 -7.72 7.01 -5.30
N ASN A 115 -6.96 8.10 -5.41
CA ASN A 115 -7.37 9.43 -4.93
C ASN A 115 -8.68 9.91 -5.57
N ASN A 116 -8.83 9.74 -6.89
CA ASN A 116 -10.07 10.06 -7.60
C ASN A 116 -11.28 9.28 -7.05
N PHE A 117 -11.08 8.01 -6.70
CA PHE A 117 -12.14 7.15 -6.16
C PHE A 117 -12.55 7.45 -4.72
N ILE A 118 -11.63 7.95 -3.88
CA ILE A 118 -11.88 8.20 -2.45
C ILE A 118 -12.21 9.65 -2.13
N HIS A 119 -11.74 10.61 -2.93
CA HIS A 119 -12.00 12.03 -2.71
C HIS A 119 -13.24 12.52 -3.45
N PHE A 120 -13.86 11.69 -4.29
CA PHE A 120 -15.09 12.01 -5.03
C PHE A 120 -14.96 13.31 -5.86
N ASN A 121 -13.76 13.56 -6.39
CA ASN A 121 -13.45 14.77 -7.15
C ASN A 121 -14.15 14.83 -8.53
N SER A 122 -14.67 13.70 -9.01
CA SER A 122 -15.34 13.57 -10.30
C SER A 122 -16.63 12.77 -10.18
N ASP A 123 -17.70 13.25 -10.82
CA ASP A 123 -19.01 12.57 -10.85
C ASP A 123 -19.05 11.35 -11.79
N HIS A 124 -18.11 11.28 -12.73
CA HIS A 124 -17.98 10.16 -13.66
C HIS A 124 -16.50 9.84 -13.89
N TYR A 125 -16.18 8.54 -13.90
CA TYR A 125 -14.82 8.06 -14.12
C TYR A 125 -14.88 6.74 -14.89
N SER A 126 -14.25 6.71 -16.07
CA SER A 126 -14.15 5.53 -16.94
C SER A 126 -12.68 5.19 -17.14
N ILE A 127 -12.35 3.91 -17.02
CA ILE A 127 -10.97 3.41 -17.11
C ILE A 127 -10.98 2.13 -17.93
N GLU A 128 -9.97 1.95 -18.78
CA GLU A 128 -9.75 0.69 -19.48
C GLU A 128 -9.37 -0.42 -18.48
N ARG A 129 -10.03 -1.58 -18.57
CA ARG A 129 -9.76 -2.75 -17.71
C ARG A 129 -8.27 -3.09 -17.67
N LYS A 130 -7.61 -3.09 -18.83
CA LYS A 130 -6.19 -3.41 -18.97
C LYS A 130 -5.30 -2.49 -18.14
N SER A 131 -5.60 -1.19 -18.09
CA SER A 131 -4.85 -0.24 -17.23
C SER A 131 -4.97 -0.60 -15.76
N ILE A 132 -6.16 -1.05 -15.32
CA ILE A 132 -6.39 -1.49 -13.94
C ILE A 132 -5.55 -2.73 -13.63
N VAL A 133 -5.63 -3.76 -14.48
CA VAL A 133 -4.90 -5.02 -14.28
C VAL A 133 -3.39 -4.76 -14.23
N ASN A 134 -2.84 -3.98 -15.17
CA ASN A 134 -1.42 -3.65 -15.21
C ASN A 134 -0.96 -2.91 -13.96
N ALA A 135 -1.72 -1.91 -13.51
CA ALA A 135 -1.36 -1.13 -12.32
C ALA A 135 -1.43 -1.97 -11.03
N ILE A 136 -2.42 -2.86 -10.92
CA ILE A 136 -2.52 -3.79 -9.78
C ILE A 136 -1.33 -4.76 -9.81
N ASP A 137 -1.02 -5.38 -10.95
CA ASP A 137 0.10 -6.33 -11.04
C ASP A 137 1.45 -5.67 -10.69
N GLU A 138 1.69 -4.45 -11.18
CA GLU A 138 2.88 -3.68 -10.84
C GLU A 138 2.94 -3.36 -9.34
N SER A 139 1.80 -3.01 -8.74
CA SER A 139 1.72 -2.76 -7.30
C SER A 139 1.98 -4.00 -6.46
N VAL A 140 1.55 -5.18 -6.92
CA VAL A 140 1.84 -6.46 -6.25
C VAL A 140 3.32 -6.79 -6.38
N SER A 141 3.93 -6.52 -7.54
CA SER A 141 5.38 -6.66 -7.74
C SER A 141 6.18 -5.77 -6.79
N ALA A 142 5.78 -4.49 -6.65
CA ALA A 142 6.37 -3.58 -5.68
C ALA A 142 6.13 -4.04 -4.23
N THR A 143 4.93 -4.51 -3.91
CA THR A 143 4.58 -5.03 -2.58
C THR A 143 5.49 -6.20 -2.20
N ILE A 144 5.68 -7.18 -3.10
CA ILE A 144 6.59 -8.33 -2.92
C ILE A 144 8.05 -7.89 -2.75
N ALA A 145 8.47 -6.81 -3.41
CA ALA A 145 9.84 -6.30 -3.35
C ALA A 145 10.12 -5.43 -2.11
N ALA A 146 9.09 -4.90 -1.44
CA ALA A 146 9.27 -4.03 -0.28
C ALA A 146 10.03 -4.69 0.89
N PRO A 147 9.77 -5.96 1.28
CA PRO A 147 10.51 -6.64 2.33
C PRO A 147 12.03 -6.69 2.09
N THR A 148 12.47 -6.94 0.85
CA THR A 148 13.91 -7.05 0.52
C THR A 148 14.62 -5.70 0.51
N ARG A 149 13.87 -4.61 0.48
CA ARG A 149 14.36 -3.22 0.52
C ARG A 149 14.29 -2.60 1.91
N SER A 150 13.70 -3.30 2.87
CA SER A 150 13.61 -2.84 4.26
C SER A 150 14.98 -2.79 4.92
N LYS A 151 15.27 -1.69 5.62
CA LYS A 151 16.46 -1.58 6.49
C LYS A 151 16.22 -2.10 7.90
N GLY A 152 14.96 -2.40 8.24
CA GLY A 152 14.54 -2.91 9.54
C GLY A 152 13.74 -4.21 9.43
N VAL A 153 13.10 -4.60 10.53
CA VAL A 153 12.27 -5.81 10.58
C VAL A 153 10.96 -5.57 9.83
N PHE A 154 10.80 -6.29 8.72
CA PHE A 154 9.55 -6.31 7.95
C PHE A 154 8.55 -7.31 8.54
N PHE A 155 8.99 -8.56 8.71
CA PHE A 155 8.21 -9.64 9.34
C PHE A 155 8.79 -9.96 10.72
N TYR A 156 7.96 -9.98 11.75
CA TYR A 156 8.35 -10.39 13.10
C TYR A 156 8.25 -11.91 13.29
N GLU A 157 7.36 -12.55 12.54
CA GLU A 157 7.07 -13.98 12.64
C GLU A 157 7.12 -14.65 11.27
N GLU A 158 7.50 -15.93 11.22
CA GLU A 158 7.56 -16.71 9.98
C GLU A 158 6.19 -16.77 9.28
N ARG A 159 5.12 -17.01 10.05
CA ARG A 159 3.73 -17.05 9.57
C ARG A 159 3.31 -15.80 8.81
N GLN A 160 3.79 -14.62 9.23
CA GLN A 160 3.50 -13.36 8.55
C GLN A 160 4.06 -13.37 7.13
N SER A 161 5.29 -13.85 6.97
CA SER A 161 5.93 -13.94 5.65
C SER A 161 5.26 -15.00 4.76
N GLU A 162 4.95 -16.18 5.31
CA GLU A 162 4.27 -17.26 4.57
C GLU A 162 2.92 -16.80 4.04
N ARG A 163 2.10 -16.17 4.89
CA ARG A 163 0.77 -15.69 4.51
C ARG A 163 0.85 -14.55 3.49
N PHE A 164 1.77 -13.61 3.70
CA PHE A 164 2.01 -12.50 2.77
C PHE A 164 2.33 -13.01 1.36
N TYR A 165 3.29 -13.92 1.22
CA TYR A 165 3.68 -14.45 -0.09
C TYR A 165 2.58 -15.34 -0.71
N ALA A 166 1.86 -16.11 0.10
CA ALA A 166 0.72 -16.90 -0.37
C ALA A 166 -0.38 -16.01 -0.97
N LEU A 167 -0.77 -14.93 -0.27
CA LEU A 167 -1.76 -13.96 -0.77
C LEU A 167 -1.30 -13.33 -2.08
N CYS A 168 -0.05 -12.82 -2.13
CA CYS A 168 0.50 -12.21 -3.34
C CYS A 168 0.50 -13.17 -4.54
N GLN A 169 0.82 -14.46 -4.31
CA GLN A 169 0.81 -15.48 -5.36
C GLN A 169 -0.62 -15.81 -5.84
N SER A 170 -1.59 -15.88 -4.93
CA SER A 170 -3.00 -16.08 -5.29
C SER A 170 -3.53 -14.89 -6.11
N ILE A 171 -3.21 -13.66 -5.70
CA ILE A 171 -3.60 -12.45 -6.44
C ILE A 171 -3.02 -12.48 -7.86
N ARG A 172 -1.73 -12.79 -8.03
CA ARG A 172 -1.11 -12.90 -9.37
C ARG A 172 -1.77 -13.95 -10.24
N THR A 173 -2.16 -15.08 -9.66
CA THR A 173 -2.90 -16.12 -10.40
C THR A 173 -4.23 -15.58 -10.90
N SER A 174 -5.00 -14.89 -10.06
CA SER A 174 -6.27 -14.27 -10.45
C SER A 174 -6.11 -13.17 -11.50
N LEU A 175 -5.07 -12.32 -11.39
CA LEU A 175 -4.81 -11.25 -12.35
C LEU A 175 -4.47 -11.80 -13.74
N LYS A 176 -3.73 -12.91 -13.83
CA LYS A 176 -3.44 -13.57 -15.11
C LYS A 176 -4.72 -14.03 -15.80
N MET A 177 -5.62 -14.66 -15.07
CA MET A 177 -6.91 -15.07 -15.61
C MET A 177 -7.72 -13.87 -16.15
N LEU A 178 -7.72 -12.75 -15.42
CA LEU A 178 -8.40 -11.52 -15.83
C LEU A 178 -7.74 -10.80 -17.02
N ALA A 179 -6.46 -11.05 -17.28
CA ALA A 179 -5.74 -10.49 -18.41
C ALA A 179 -6.00 -11.26 -19.71
N ASP A 180 -6.33 -12.54 -19.60
CA ASP A 180 -6.62 -13.44 -20.71
C ASP A 180 -8.10 -13.40 -21.18
N ASP A 181 -8.98 -12.73 -20.41
CA ASP A 181 -10.42 -12.51 -20.65
C ASP A 181 -10.75 -11.18 -21.38
#